data_AF-A0A1C6LH17-F1
#
_entry.id   AF-A0A1C6LH17-F1
#
_cell.length_a   1.000
_cell.length_b   1.000
_cell.length_c   1.000
_cell.angle_alpha   90.00
_cell.angle_beta   90.00
_cell.angle_gamma   90.00
#
_symmetry.space_group_name_H-M   'P 1'
#
loop_
_entity.id
_entity.type
_entity.pdbx_description
1 polymer ?
#
loop_
_entity_poly.entity_id
_entity_poly.type
_entity_poly.pdbx_seq_one_letter_code
_entity_poly.pdbx_strand_id
1 'polypeptide(L)'
;MLSVRFFNPLMLWADVAATANEMFLSSGSVIRMRTERIARAGLAPSDADLAEFQLMGHEKLAAASEAGAAMVNQLHTTQFALFNRAVRHWLSGGVALFSLATSTSQAQAVTHAEALGTSAARTAAAVSQLSSAGARIVQRGLRPIHAKATANERRLAAPAEH
;
A
#
# COMPACT_ATOMS: atom_id res chain seq x y z
N MET A 1 13.90 -8.35 -19.18
CA MET A 1 12.48 -7.96 -19.23
C MET A 1 12.07 -7.44 -17.85
N LEU A 2 12.01 -6.11 -17.65
CA LEU A 2 11.47 -5.54 -16.41
C LEU A 2 9.97 -5.88 -16.33
N SER A 3 9.56 -6.62 -15.30
CA SER A 3 8.18 -7.13 -15.18
C SER A 3 7.16 -5.99 -15.19
N VAL A 4 6.19 -6.10 -16.10
CA VAL A 4 5.00 -5.24 -16.24
C VAL A 4 4.24 -5.05 -14.91
N ARG A 5 4.38 -5.99 -13.97
CA ARG A 5 3.79 -5.92 -12.61
C ARG A 5 4.22 -4.68 -11.81
N PHE A 6 5.41 -4.12 -12.04
CA PHE A 6 5.91 -2.97 -11.26
C PHE A 6 5.33 -1.61 -11.68
N PHE A 7 4.74 -1.54 -12.89
CA PHE A 7 4.29 -0.30 -13.51
C PHE A 7 2.78 -0.20 -13.69
N ASN A 8 2.03 -1.28 -13.45
CA ASN A 8 0.57 -1.26 -13.51
C ASN A 8 -0.03 -0.99 -12.12
N PRO A 9 -0.59 0.20 -11.85
CA PRO A 9 -1.17 0.52 -10.55
C PRO A 9 -2.31 -0.44 -10.16
N LEU A 10 -3.08 -0.97 -11.12
CA LEU A 10 -4.16 -1.91 -10.84
C LEU A 10 -3.63 -3.23 -10.26
N MET A 11 -2.49 -3.73 -10.77
CA MET A 11 -1.89 -4.95 -10.24
C MET A 11 -1.34 -4.75 -8.83
N LEU A 12 -0.73 -3.58 -8.55
CA LEU A 12 -0.24 -3.27 -7.21
C LEU A 12 -1.38 -3.18 -6.19
N TRP A 13 -2.51 -2.60 -6.59
CA TRP A 13 -3.71 -2.58 -5.75
C TRP A 13 -4.35 -3.96 -5.61
N ALA A 14 -4.30 -4.82 -6.63
CA ALA A 14 -4.73 -6.20 -6.53
C ALA A 14 -3.88 -6.99 -5.52
N ASP A 15 -2.56 -6.79 -5.51
CA ASP A 15 -1.66 -7.41 -4.52
C ASP A 15 -2.00 -6.91 -3.08
N VAL A 16 -2.28 -5.61 -2.91
CA VAL A 16 -2.75 -5.05 -1.63
C VAL A 16 -4.06 -5.70 -1.18
N ALA A 17 -5.03 -5.82 -2.10
CA ALA A 17 -6.32 -6.44 -1.82
C ALA A 17 -6.17 -7.92 -1.44
N ALA A 18 -5.28 -8.65 -2.12
CA ALA A 18 -4.98 -10.04 -1.81
C ALA A 18 -4.41 -10.19 -0.39
N THR A 19 -3.40 -9.38 -0.02
CA THR A 19 -2.84 -9.39 1.35
C THR A 19 -3.89 -9.03 2.41
N ALA A 20 -4.76 -8.05 2.12
CA ALA A 20 -5.85 -7.70 3.03
C ALA A 20 -6.84 -8.85 3.22
N ASN A 21 -7.18 -9.56 2.14
CA ASN A 21 -8.06 -10.73 2.18
C ASN A 21 -7.43 -11.90 2.98
N GLU A 22 -6.14 -12.17 2.79
CA GLU A 22 -5.40 -13.16 3.60
C GLU A 22 -5.47 -12.82 5.09
N MET A 23 -5.21 -11.55 5.44
CA MET A 23 -5.32 -11.08 6.83
C MET A 23 -6.75 -11.18 7.39
N PHE A 24 -7.77 -10.92 6.57
CA PHE A 24 -9.17 -11.04 6.96
C PHE A 24 -9.53 -12.49 7.33
N LEU A 25 -9.14 -13.44 6.48
CA LEU A 25 -9.36 -14.87 6.73
C LEU A 25 -8.60 -15.35 7.98
N SER A 26 -7.32 -14.95 8.10
CA SER A 26 -6.49 -15.24 9.27
C SER A 26 -7.11 -14.71 10.57
N SER A 27 -7.64 -13.48 10.53
CA SER A 27 -8.32 -12.87 11.68
C SER A 27 -9.57 -13.65 12.09
N GLY A 28 -10.37 -14.12 11.11
CA GLY A 28 -11.52 -14.98 11.36
C GLY A 28 -11.13 -16.30 12.03
N SER A 29 -10.05 -16.93 11.56
CA SER A 29 -9.48 -18.16 12.15
C SER A 29 -9.07 -17.93 13.61
N VAL A 30 -8.33 -16.85 13.89
CA VAL A 30 -7.89 -16.48 15.24
C VAL A 30 -9.07 -16.23 16.19
N ILE A 31 -10.09 -15.51 15.73
CA ILE A 31 -11.30 -15.25 16.52
C ILE A 31 -11.99 -16.58 16.87
N ARG A 32 -12.21 -17.44 15.88
CA ARG A 32 -12.83 -18.76 16.09
C ARG A 32 -12.05 -19.58 17.12
N MET A 33 -10.73 -19.73 16.95
CA MET A 33 -9.89 -20.52 17.86
C MET A 33 -9.95 -20.00 19.29
N ARG A 34 -9.94 -18.69 19.49
CA ARG A 34 -10.02 -18.09 20.83
C ARG A 34 -11.40 -18.25 21.45
N THR A 35 -12.47 -18.09 20.65
CA THR A 35 -13.83 -18.37 21.10
C THR A 35 -13.99 -19.83 21.52
N GLU A 36 -13.41 -20.78 20.78
CA GLU A 36 -13.41 -22.20 21.15
C GLU A 36 -12.66 -22.46 22.46
N ARG A 37 -11.49 -21.82 22.67
CA ARG A 37 -10.76 -21.92 23.95
C ARG A 37 -11.58 -21.35 25.11
N ILE A 38 -12.21 -20.19 24.94
CA ILE A 38 -13.09 -19.59 25.95
C ILE A 38 -14.28 -20.51 26.23
N ALA A 39 -14.88 -21.13 25.21
CA ALA A 39 -15.98 -22.07 25.40
C ALA A 39 -15.56 -23.32 26.20
N ARG A 40 -14.31 -23.76 26.08
CA ARG A 40 -13.77 -24.93 26.81
C ARG A 40 -13.29 -24.60 28.22
N ALA A 41 -12.57 -23.50 28.41
CA ALA A 41 -11.94 -23.10 29.68
C ALA A 41 -12.81 -22.16 30.53
N GLY A 42 -13.87 -21.59 29.96
CA GLY A 42 -14.70 -20.57 30.60
C GLY A 42 -14.04 -19.18 30.64
N LEU A 43 -14.51 -18.31 31.54
CA LEU A 43 -13.99 -16.95 31.71
C LEU A 43 -12.65 -16.88 32.47
N ALA A 44 -12.03 -18.02 32.77
CA ALA A 44 -10.73 -18.12 33.43
C ALA A 44 -9.68 -18.55 32.39
N PRO A 45 -8.91 -17.61 31.81
CA PRO A 45 -7.84 -17.95 30.89
C PRO A 45 -6.75 -18.76 31.60
N SER A 46 -6.12 -19.70 30.88
CA SER A 46 -4.95 -20.39 31.40
C SER A 46 -3.74 -19.45 31.49
N ASP A 47 -2.73 -19.79 32.29
CA ASP A 47 -1.47 -19.05 32.35
C ASP A 47 -0.79 -18.97 30.97
N ALA A 48 -0.91 -20.02 30.16
CA ALA A 48 -0.42 -20.05 28.79
C ALA A 48 -1.18 -19.07 27.87
N ASP A 49 -2.50 -18.95 28.02
CA ASP A 49 -3.28 -17.96 27.25
C ASP A 49 -2.93 -16.53 27.69
N LEU A 50 -2.71 -16.28 28.98
CA LEU A 50 -2.26 -14.97 29.48
C LEU A 50 -0.88 -14.59 28.91
N ALA A 51 0.07 -15.54 28.90
CA ALA A 51 1.37 -15.33 28.30
C ALA A 51 1.27 -15.04 26.79
N GLU A 52 0.43 -15.77 26.06
CA GLU A 52 0.19 -15.53 24.62
C GLU A 52 -0.49 -14.17 24.37
N PHE A 53 -1.42 -13.74 25.23
CA PHE A 53 -2.04 -12.41 25.13
C PHE A 53 -1.02 -11.29 25.31
N GLN A 54 -0.12 -11.43 26.29
CA GLN A 54 0.97 -10.48 26.51
C GLN A 54 1.92 -10.47 25.31
N LEU A 55 2.36 -11.63 24.81
CA LEU A 55 3.22 -11.75 23.63
C LEU A 55 2.59 -11.06 22.41
N MET A 56 1.32 -11.39 22.12
CA MET A 56 0.60 -10.79 21.00
C MET A 56 0.46 -9.27 21.16
N GLY A 57 0.26 -8.76 22.38
CA GLY A 57 0.22 -7.32 22.64
C GLY A 57 1.51 -6.63 22.19
N HIS A 58 2.66 -7.17 22.58
CA HIS A 58 3.97 -6.68 22.16
C HIS A 58 4.16 -6.79 20.64
N GLU A 59 3.76 -7.91 20.03
CA GLU A 59 3.84 -8.11 18.58
C GLU A 59 3.00 -7.10 17.79
N LYS A 60 1.80 -6.76 18.27
CA LYS A 60 0.93 -5.75 17.63
C LYS A 60 1.55 -4.36 17.69
N LEU A 61 2.11 -3.98 18.84
CA LEU A 61 2.80 -2.69 18.99
C LEU A 61 4.06 -2.62 18.12
N ALA A 62 4.86 -3.68 18.12
CA ALA A 62 6.04 -3.80 17.27
C ALA A 62 5.66 -3.69 15.78
N ALA A 63 4.67 -4.47 15.32
CA ALA A 63 4.19 -4.43 13.95
C ALA A 63 3.67 -3.04 13.55
N ALA A 64 2.96 -2.34 14.43
CA ALA A 64 2.48 -0.99 14.17
C ALA A 64 3.66 0.00 14.01
N SER A 65 4.67 -0.10 14.87
CA SER A 65 5.86 0.76 14.79
C SER A 65 6.70 0.47 13.54
N GLU A 66 6.92 -0.81 13.21
CA GLU A 66 7.60 -1.26 11.99
C GLU A 66 6.85 -0.83 10.73
N ALA A 67 5.52 -0.96 10.73
CA ALA A 67 4.66 -0.51 9.64
C ALA A 67 4.79 1.00 9.44
N GLY A 68 4.71 1.78 10.52
CA GLY A 68 4.87 3.23 10.49
C GLY A 68 6.22 3.65 9.92
N ALA A 69 7.31 3.10 10.45
CA ALA A 69 8.65 3.37 9.96
C ALA A 69 8.83 2.99 8.49
N ALA A 70 8.30 1.83 8.07
CA ALA A 70 8.35 1.37 6.68
C ALA A 70 7.59 2.29 5.73
N MET A 71 6.41 2.77 6.12
CA MET A 71 5.61 3.72 5.35
C MET A 71 6.32 5.08 5.22
N VAL A 72 6.88 5.60 6.32
CA VAL A 72 7.64 6.87 6.32
C VAL A 72 8.87 6.78 5.43
N ASN A 73 9.66 5.72 5.55
CA ASN A 73 10.84 5.49 4.69
C ASN A 73 10.47 5.41 3.20
N GLN A 74 9.35 4.75 2.89
CA GLN A 74 8.86 4.64 1.51
C GLN A 74 8.37 6.00 0.97
N LEU A 75 7.68 6.78 1.80
CA LEU A 75 7.17 8.11 1.47
C LEU A 75 8.33 9.05 1.12
N HIS A 76 9.35 9.10 1.97
CA HIS A 76 10.50 9.99 1.81
C HIS A 76 11.28 9.72 0.51
N THR A 77 11.50 8.44 0.17
CA THR A 77 12.32 8.04 -0.98
C THR A 77 11.61 8.25 -2.32
N THR A 78 10.28 8.20 -2.34
CA THR A 78 9.51 8.07 -3.59
C THR A 78 8.76 9.35 -3.97
N GLN A 79 8.26 10.13 -3.01
CA GLN A 79 7.20 11.09 -3.31
C GLN A 79 7.66 12.51 -3.65
N PHE A 80 8.72 13.04 -3.06
CA PHE A 80 9.15 14.42 -3.40
C PHE A 80 9.56 14.58 -4.87
N ALA A 81 10.30 13.62 -5.41
CA ALA A 81 10.71 13.66 -6.81
C ALA A 81 9.53 13.44 -7.78
N LEU A 82 8.59 12.56 -7.43
CA LEU A 82 7.39 12.32 -8.25
C LEU A 82 6.44 13.52 -8.23
N PHE A 83 6.24 14.13 -7.06
CA PHE A 83 5.42 15.32 -6.90
C PHE A 83 6.00 16.50 -7.71
N ASN A 84 7.30 16.77 -7.57
CA ASN A 84 7.96 17.83 -8.35
C ASN A 84 7.86 17.59 -9.86
N ARG A 85 7.97 16.34 -10.32
CA ARG A 85 7.74 16.00 -11.73
C ARG A 85 6.29 16.24 -12.16
N ALA A 86 5.32 15.82 -11.35
CA ALA A 86 3.90 16.02 -11.63
C ALA A 86 3.55 17.52 -11.77
N VAL A 87 4.01 18.36 -10.83
CA VAL A 87 3.80 19.82 -10.87
C VAL A 87 4.42 20.42 -12.14
N ARG A 88 5.65 20.02 -12.50
CA ARG A 88 6.30 20.50 -13.73
C ARG A 88 5.50 20.13 -14.98
N HIS A 89 4.98 18.90 -15.07
CA HIS A 89 4.16 18.45 -16.21
C HIS A 89 2.81 19.16 -16.28
N TRP A 90 2.21 19.47 -15.14
CA TRP A 90 0.98 20.23 -15.08
C TRP A 90 1.19 21.68 -15.56
N LEU A 91 2.22 22.35 -15.05
CA LEU A 91 2.58 23.71 -15.49
C LEU A 91 2.94 23.77 -16.98
N SER A 92 3.73 22.81 -17.49
CA SER A 92 4.05 22.76 -18.92
C SER A 92 2.80 22.56 -19.80
N GLY A 93 1.82 21.81 -19.30
CA GLY A 93 0.55 21.60 -19.99
C GLY A 93 -0.28 22.88 -20.04
N GLY A 94 -0.34 23.63 -18.94
CA GLY A 94 -0.99 24.94 -18.89
C GLY A 94 -0.36 25.94 -19.86
N VAL A 95 0.97 25.98 -19.93
CA VAL A 95 1.70 26.82 -20.90
C VAL A 95 1.40 26.41 -22.34
N ALA A 96 1.40 25.11 -22.65
CA ALA A 96 1.11 24.62 -23.99
C ALA A 96 -0.34 24.91 -24.42
N LEU A 97 -1.30 24.75 -23.51
CA LEU A 97 -2.69 25.10 -23.74
C LEU A 97 -2.88 26.60 -24.00
N PHE A 98 -2.25 27.44 -23.17
CA PHE A 98 -2.31 28.89 -23.36
C PHE A 98 -1.67 29.31 -24.68
N SER A 99 -0.50 28.77 -25.00
CA SER A 99 0.22 29.06 -26.26
C SER A 99 -0.58 28.63 -27.49
N LEU A 100 -1.28 27.51 -27.40
CA LEU A 100 -2.21 27.06 -28.42
C LEU A 100 -3.37 28.05 -28.60
N ALA A 101 -3.98 28.51 -27.50
CA ALA A 101 -5.09 29.47 -27.53
C ALA A 101 -4.69 30.85 -28.09
N THR A 102 -3.44 31.27 -27.89
CA THR A 102 -2.91 32.54 -28.42
C THR A 102 -2.18 32.38 -29.76
N SER A 103 -2.25 31.22 -30.39
CA SER A 103 -1.56 30.96 -31.66
C SER A 103 -2.13 31.82 -32.78
N THR A 104 -1.26 32.53 -33.52
CA THR A 104 -1.67 33.40 -34.64
C THR A 104 -1.40 32.78 -36.01
N SER A 105 -0.81 31.59 -36.06
CA SER A 105 -0.53 30.87 -37.30
C SER A 105 -0.79 29.36 -37.16
N GLN A 106 -1.08 28.71 -38.28
CA GLN A 106 -1.31 27.26 -38.30
C GLN A 106 -0.07 26.47 -37.86
N ALA A 107 1.13 26.91 -38.25
CA ALA A 107 2.38 26.28 -37.82
C ALA A 107 2.56 26.32 -36.30
N GLN A 108 2.30 27.47 -35.67
CA GLN A 108 2.32 27.59 -34.19
C GLN A 108 1.27 26.69 -33.54
N ALA A 109 0.04 26.68 -34.06
CA ALA A 109 -1.03 25.87 -33.51
C ALA A 109 -0.69 24.37 -33.50
N VAL A 110 -0.08 23.85 -34.58
CA VAL A 110 0.36 22.44 -34.64
C VAL A 110 1.42 22.16 -33.57
N THR A 111 2.46 22.99 -33.46
CA THR A 111 3.52 22.81 -32.46
C THR A 111 2.99 22.85 -31.02
N HIS A 112 2.09 23.78 -30.71
CA HIS A 112 1.52 23.90 -29.37
C HIS A 112 0.52 22.77 -29.06
N ALA A 113 -0.20 22.26 -30.06
CA ALA A 113 -1.06 21.09 -29.91
C ALA A 113 -0.25 19.81 -29.62
N GLU A 114 0.89 19.61 -30.30
CA GLU A 114 1.81 18.50 -30.02
C GLU A 114 2.41 18.60 -28.61
N ALA A 115 2.81 19.80 -28.20
CA ALA A 115 3.32 20.06 -26.85
C ALA A 115 2.26 19.77 -25.79
N LEU A 116 1.00 20.16 -26.04
CA LEU A 116 -0.13 19.87 -25.17
C LEU A 116 -0.39 18.37 -25.07
N GLY A 117 -0.43 17.65 -26.19
CA GLY A 117 -0.59 16.20 -26.23
C GLY A 117 0.51 15.47 -25.46
N THR A 118 1.77 15.89 -25.64
CA THR A 118 2.91 15.37 -24.89
C THR A 118 2.77 15.63 -23.39
N SER A 119 2.34 16.82 -23.00
CA SER A 119 2.14 17.17 -21.58
C SER A 119 0.97 16.40 -20.95
N ALA A 120 -0.09 16.12 -21.72
CA ALA A 120 -1.20 15.29 -21.30
C ALA A 120 -0.75 13.84 -21.04
N ALA A 121 0.02 13.25 -21.95
CA ALA A 121 0.58 11.90 -21.79
C ALA A 121 1.51 11.80 -20.56
N ARG A 122 2.37 12.81 -20.33
CA ARG A 122 3.25 12.87 -19.15
C ARG A 122 2.49 13.04 -17.85
N THR A 123 1.42 13.83 -17.84
CA THR A 123 0.52 13.96 -16.69
C THR A 123 -0.17 12.63 -16.36
N ALA A 124 -0.69 11.93 -17.36
CA ALA A 124 -1.29 10.61 -17.17
C ALA A 124 -0.29 9.60 -16.59
N ALA A 125 0.95 9.60 -17.08
CA ALA A 125 2.03 8.79 -16.53
C ALA A 125 2.36 9.16 -15.07
N ALA A 126 2.42 10.46 -14.73
CA ALA A 126 2.67 10.92 -13.37
C ALA A 126 1.57 10.47 -12.40
N VAL A 127 0.29 10.54 -12.79
CA VAL A 127 -0.84 10.05 -11.99
C VAL A 127 -0.73 8.54 -11.75
N SER A 128 -0.41 7.76 -12.79
CA SER A 128 -0.20 6.32 -12.67
C SER A 128 0.97 5.98 -11.71
N GLN A 129 2.06 6.74 -11.79
CA GLN A 129 3.22 6.59 -10.90
C GLN A 129 2.88 6.94 -9.45
N LEU A 130 2.09 8.00 -9.21
CA LEU A 130 1.61 8.37 -7.88
C LEU A 130 0.71 7.29 -7.28
N SER A 131 -0.23 6.75 -8.06
CA SER A 131 -1.08 5.63 -7.62
C SER A 131 -0.25 4.39 -7.26
N SER A 132 0.72 4.05 -8.12
CA SER A 132 1.65 2.95 -7.88
C SER A 132 2.51 3.16 -6.63
N ALA A 133 2.92 4.40 -6.36
CA ALA A 133 3.65 4.75 -5.14
C ALA A 133 2.78 4.59 -3.89
N GLY A 134 1.50 5.01 -3.95
CA GLY A 134 0.53 4.81 -2.88
C GLY A 134 0.34 3.33 -2.53
N ALA A 135 0.09 2.49 -3.54
CA ALA A 135 -0.06 1.05 -3.33
C ALA A 135 1.19 0.42 -2.67
N ARG A 136 2.40 0.84 -3.08
CA ARG A 136 3.66 0.38 -2.47
C ARG A 136 3.82 0.81 -1.02
N ILE A 137 3.40 2.02 -0.65
CA ILE A 137 3.42 2.48 0.75
C ILE A 137 2.52 1.58 1.59
N VAL A 138 1.28 1.34 1.13
CA VAL A 138 0.34 0.44 1.81
C VAL A 138 0.93 -0.96 1.93
N GLN A 139 1.47 -1.53 0.85
CA GLN A 139 2.10 -2.85 0.89
C GLN A 139 3.27 -2.93 1.87
N ARG A 140 4.09 -1.87 1.97
CA ARG A 140 5.20 -1.78 2.93
C ARG A 140 4.69 -1.79 4.37
N GLY A 141 3.61 -1.05 4.65
CA GLY A 141 2.97 -0.97 5.96
C GLY A 141 2.24 -2.26 6.36
N LEU A 142 1.59 -2.93 5.41
CA LEU A 142 0.87 -4.19 5.66
C LEU A 142 1.80 -5.35 5.95
N ARG A 143 3.02 -5.37 5.39
CA ARG A 143 3.95 -6.50 5.52
C ARG A 143 4.23 -6.94 6.98
N PRO A 144 4.66 -6.05 7.91
CA PRO A 144 4.90 -6.46 9.30
C PRO A 144 3.61 -6.89 10.01
N ILE A 145 2.48 -6.25 9.73
CA ILE A 145 1.18 -6.61 10.32
C ILE A 145 0.75 -8.01 9.86
N HIS A 146 0.82 -8.28 8.56
CA HIS A 146 0.52 -9.58 7.98
C HIS A 146 1.44 -10.66 8.58
N ALA A 147 2.75 -10.42 8.61
CA ALA A 147 3.71 -11.39 9.15
C ALA A 147 3.40 -11.77 10.61
N LYS A 148 3.10 -10.80 11.48
CA LYS A 148 2.75 -11.07 12.88
C LYS A 148 1.37 -11.72 13.02
N ALA A 149 0.39 -11.30 12.22
CA ALA A 149 -0.94 -11.91 12.22
C ALA A 149 -0.89 -13.40 11.83
N THR A 150 -0.20 -13.74 10.74
CA THR A 150 -0.03 -15.13 10.30
C THR A 150 0.80 -15.95 11.29
N ALA A 151 1.82 -15.37 11.92
CA ALA A 151 2.58 -16.05 12.96
C ALA A 151 1.71 -16.40 14.18
N ASN A 152 0.90 -15.45 14.65
CA ASN A 152 -0.06 -15.66 15.73
C ASN A 152 -1.12 -16.72 15.36
N GLU A 153 -1.68 -16.69 14.16
CA GLU A 153 -2.60 -17.73 13.69
C GLU A 153 -1.95 -19.12 13.74
N ARG A 154 -0.73 -19.26 13.20
CA ARG A 154 -0.01 -20.54 13.20
C ARG A 154 0.24 -21.07 14.61
N ARG A 155 0.63 -20.20 15.55
CA ARG A 155 0.82 -20.59 16.96
C ARG A 155 -0.48 -21.02 17.61
N LEU A 156 -1.59 -20.32 17.34
CA LEU A 156 -2.89 -20.67 17.89
C LEU A 156 -3.45 -21.98 17.33
N ALA A 157 -3.11 -22.30 16.08
CA ALA A 157 -3.48 -23.54 15.40
C ALA A 157 -2.60 -24.74 15.78
N ALA A 158 -1.43 -24.52 16.38
CA ALA A 158 -0.59 -25.59 16.88
C ALA A 158 -1.26 -26.32 18.06
N PRO A 159 -1.15 -27.65 18.17
CA PRO A 159 -1.62 -28.39 19.34
C PRO A 159 -0.92 -27.88 20.61
N ALA A 160 -1.65 -27.79 21.72
CA ALA A 160 -1.01 -27.55 23.00
C ALA A 160 -0.12 -28.77 23.33
N GLU A 161 1.19 -28.57 23.45
CA GLU A 161 2.05 -29.60 24.03
C GLU A 161 1.67 -29.74 25.51
N HIS A 162 1.24 -30.95 25.88
CA HIS A 162 0.87 -31.37 27.22
C HIS A 162 2.10 -31.84 27.99
#